data_AF-A0A261TQI7-F1
#
_entry.id   AF-A0A261TQI7-F1
#
_cell.length_a   1.000
_cell.length_b   1.000
_cell.length_c   1.000
_cell.angle_alpha   90.00
_cell.angle_beta   90.00
_cell.angle_gamma   90.00
#
_symmetry.space_group_name_H-M   'P 1'
#
loop_
_entity.id
_entity.type
_entity.pdbx_description
1 polymer ?
#
loop_
_entity_poly.entity_id
_entity_poly.type
_entity_poly.pdbx_seq_one_letter_code
_entity_poly.pdbx_strand_id
1 'polypeptide(L)'
;MAWSSSTRATLATLFAPTLWFVHFLAVYIINALGCARGQWQTPWLGLPASSWIIVVVSVLSLAAIALVWYRQSTRGPQEGSLRFLLWLTGALSLLSALAIVWETIPVLMVPACG
;
A
#
# COMPACT_ATOMS: atom_id res chain seq x y z
N MET A 1 16.86 12.23 19.61
CA MET A 1 16.56 10.80 19.85
C MET A 1 17.22 9.99 18.73
N ALA A 2 18.44 9.51 18.95
CA ALA A 2 19.20 8.77 17.95
C ALA A 2 18.75 7.30 17.96
N TRP A 3 17.94 6.91 16.97
CA TRP A 3 17.49 5.52 16.82
C TRP A 3 18.66 4.64 16.38
N SER A 4 18.81 3.45 16.99
CA SER A 4 19.86 2.49 16.60
C SER A 4 19.63 1.99 15.16
N SER A 5 20.70 1.52 14.51
CA SER A 5 20.66 1.02 13.13
C SER A 5 19.63 -0.11 12.96
N SER A 6 19.50 -0.98 13.96
CA SER A 6 18.53 -2.07 13.99
C SER A 6 17.08 -1.60 13.90
N THR A 7 16.71 -0.57 14.67
CA THR A 7 15.32 -0.11 14.69
C THR A 7 14.90 0.53 13.36
N ARG A 8 15.83 1.22 12.69
CA ARG A 8 15.59 1.77 11.35
C ARG A 8 15.34 0.68 10.31
N ALA A 9 16.05 -0.44 10.40
CA ALA A 9 15.84 -1.56 9.50
C ALA A 9 14.47 -2.22 9.74
N THR A 10 14.08 -2.44 11.00
CA THR A 10 12.76 -2.97 11.34
C THR A 10 11.62 -2.06 10.89
N LEU A 11 11.75 -0.75 11.08
CA LEU A 11 10.76 0.23 10.61
C LEU A 11 10.62 0.20 9.08
N ALA A 12 11.73 0.05 8.35
CA ALA A 12 11.69 -0.08 6.89
C ALA A 12 11.00 -1.38 6.44
N THR A 13 11.19 -2.48 7.17
CA THR A 13 10.52 -3.76 6.90
C THR A 13 9.01 -3.70 7.12
N LEU A 14 8.57 -3.02 8.16
CA LEU A 14 7.14 -2.89 8.50
C LEU A 14 6.41 -1.83 7.67
N PHE A 15 7.15 -0.94 7.01
CA PHE A 15 6.58 0.17 6.24
C PHE A 15 5.57 -0.29 5.18
N ALA A 16 5.92 -1.29 4.37
CA ALA A 16 5.05 -1.77 3.28
C ALA A 16 3.74 -2.42 3.82
N PRO A 17 3.78 -3.34 4.80
CA PRO A 17 2.56 -3.85 5.43
C PRO A 17 1.70 -2.78 6.10
N THR A 18 2.31 -1.82 6.79
CA THR A 18 1.56 -0.71 7.39
C THR A 18 0.89 0.15 6.32
N LEU A 19 1.57 0.42 5.21
CA LEU A 19 1.01 1.18 4.10
C LEU A 19 -0.17 0.45 3.46
N TRP A 20 -0.07 -0.87 3.28
CA TRP A 20 -1.18 -1.72 2.85
C TRP A 20 -2.38 -1.62 3.81
N PHE A 21 -2.16 -1.78 5.11
CA PHE A 21 -3.24 -1.70 6.10
C PHE A 21 -3.94 -0.33 6.07
N VAL A 22 -3.17 0.76 5.94
CA VAL A 22 -3.72 2.12 5.80
C VAL A 22 -4.50 2.27 4.49
N HIS A 23 -4.00 1.71 3.38
CA HIS A 23 -4.70 1.71 2.11
C HIS A 23 -6.05 0.99 2.21
N PHE A 24 -6.05 -0.24 2.74
CA PHE A 24 -7.25 -1.04 2.95
C PHE A 24 -8.28 -0.29 3.81
N LEU A 25 -7.83 0.28 4.94
CA LEU A 25 -8.71 1.03 5.84
C LEU A 25 -9.30 2.26 5.15
N ALA A 26 -8.51 2.99 4.36
CA ALA A 26 -8.98 4.15 3.61
C ALA A 26 -10.02 3.76 2.56
N VAL A 27 -9.76 2.70 1.77
CA VAL A 27 -10.71 2.15 0.80
C VAL A 27 -12.03 1.79 1.50
N TYR A 28 -11.95 1.07 2.62
CA TYR A 28 -13.12 0.65 3.37
C TYR A 28 -13.94 1.84 3.90
N ILE A 29 -13.29 2.83 4.50
CA ILE A 29 -13.95 4.03 5.05
C ILE A 29 -14.60 4.84 3.92
N ILE A 30 -13.90 5.06 2.81
CA ILE A 30 -14.44 5.79 1.65
C ILE A 30 -15.69 5.08 1.13
N ASN A 31 -15.65 3.75 1.01
CA ASN A 31 -16.79 2.98 0.52
C ASN A 31 -17.98 3.03 1.49
N ALA A 32 -17.71 2.85 2.80
CA ALA A 32 -18.74 2.93 3.84
C ALA A 32 -19.41 4.32 3.90
N LEU A 33 -18.63 5.41 3.82
CA LEU A 33 -19.15 6.77 3.78
C LEU A 33 -19.90 7.06 2.48
N GLY A 34 -19.39 6.57 1.36
CA GLY A 34 -20.04 6.69 0.05
C GLY A 34 -21.44 6.08 0.02
N CYS A 35 -21.63 4.94 0.69
CA CYS A 35 -22.94 4.30 0.82
C CYS A 35 -23.82 4.93 1.90
N ALA A 36 -23.26 5.29 3.07
CA ALA A 36 -24.05 5.85 4.17
C ALA A 36 -24.50 7.30 3.93
N ARG A 37 -23.73 8.09 3.19
CA ARG A 37 -23.99 9.53 2.97
C ARG A 37 -24.39 9.87 1.53
N GLY A 38 -24.38 8.90 0.61
CA GLY A 38 -24.64 9.11 -0.82
C GLY A 38 -23.62 10.04 -1.51
N GLN A 39 -22.46 10.28 -0.89
CA GLN A 39 -21.44 11.18 -1.42
C GLN A 39 -20.52 10.44 -2.41
N TRP A 40 -20.04 11.15 -3.43
CA TRP A 40 -19.04 10.68 -4.40
C TRP A 40 -19.52 9.54 -5.32
N GLN A 41 -20.85 9.40 -5.41
CA GLN A 41 -21.58 8.54 -6.34
C GLN A 41 -21.56 9.07 -7.78
N THR A 42 -21.06 10.29 -8.02
CA THR A 42 -21.00 10.90 -9.34
C THR A 42 -20.04 10.11 -10.23
N PRO A 43 -20.52 9.47 -11.31
CA PRO A 43 -19.67 8.68 -12.19
C PRO A 43 -18.77 9.60 -13.01
N TRP A 44 -17.48 9.30 -13.03
CA TRP A 44 -16.50 9.95 -13.89
C TRP A 44 -15.79 8.89 -14.73
N LEU A 45 -15.93 8.97 -16.06
CA LEU A 45 -15.44 7.97 -17.01
C LEU A 45 -16.01 6.54 -16.79
N GLY A 46 -17.25 6.44 -16.32
CA GLY A 46 -17.94 5.16 -16.13
C GLY A 46 -17.64 4.44 -14.80
N LEU A 47 -16.81 5.04 -13.94
CA LEU A 47 -16.50 4.56 -12.59
C LEU A 47 -16.83 5.66 -11.55
N PRO A 48 -17.28 5.32 -10.33
CA PRO A 48 -17.50 6.32 -9.29
C PRO A 48 -16.18 7.00 -8.90
N ALA A 49 -16.25 8.27 -8.49
CA ALA A 49 -15.06 9.06 -8.12
C ALA A 49 -14.22 8.41 -7.00
N SER A 50 -14.84 7.58 -6.16
CA SER A 50 -14.17 6.75 -5.16
C SER A 50 -13.16 5.76 -5.77
N SER A 51 -13.47 5.14 -6.92
CA SER A 51 -12.58 4.20 -7.61
C SER A 51 -11.31 4.89 -8.14
N TRP A 52 -11.42 6.13 -8.61
CA TRP A 52 -10.25 6.90 -9.06
C TRP A 52 -9.30 7.28 -7.93
N ILE A 53 -9.85 7.64 -6.77
CA ILE A 53 -9.04 7.92 -5.56
C ILE A 53 -8.29 6.65 -5.15
N ILE A 54 -8.96 5.50 -5.15
CA ILE A 54 -8.37 4.21 -4.82
C ILE A 54 -7.20 3.91 -5.77
N VAL A 55 -7.40 4.04 -7.09
CA VAL A 55 -6.36 3.81 -8.09
C VAL A 55 -5.14 4.71 -7.87
N VAL A 56 -5.35 6.01 -7.64
CA VAL A 56 -4.23 6.95 -7.39
C VAL A 56 -3.47 6.56 -6.13
N VAL A 57 -4.16 6.21 -5.05
CA VAL A 57 -3.52 5.78 -3.79
C VAL A 57 -2.76 4.46 -3.98
N SER A 58 -3.28 3.52 -4.77
CA SER A 58 -2.59 2.26 -5.09
C SER A 58 -1.30 2.51 -5.87
N VAL A 59 -1.35 3.36 -6.90
CA VAL A 59 -0.15 3.72 -7.70
C VAL A 59 0.90 4.39 -6.83
N LEU A 60 0.50 5.33 -5.97
CA LEU A 60 1.41 6.00 -5.04
C LEU A 60 2.04 5.00 -4.05
N SER A 61 1.26 4.05 -3.55
CA SER A 61 1.74 3.03 -2.62
C SER A 61 2.76 2.10 -3.26
N LEU A 62 2.50 1.65 -4.50
CA LEU A 62 3.44 0.84 -5.28
C LEU A 62 4.73 1.60 -5.59
N ALA A 63 4.62 2.87 -5.99
CA ALA A 63 5.79 3.72 -6.23
C ALA A 63 6.65 3.90 -4.98
N ALA A 64 6.02 4.11 -3.81
CA ALA A 64 6.73 4.23 -2.54
C ALA A 64 7.46 2.93 -2.16
N ILE A 65 6.79 1.77 -2.32
CA ILE A 65 7.38 0.45 -2.07
C ILE A 65 8.58 0.20 -2.99
N ALA A 66 8.43 0.47 -4.30
CA ALA A 66 9.50 0.31 -5.28
C ALA A 66 10.71 1.22 -4.98
N LEU A 67 10.45 2.47 -4.57
CA LEU A 67 11.51 3.42 -4.21
C LEU A 67 12.29 2.97 -2.96
N VAL A 68 11.60 2.47 -1.94
CA VAL A 68 12.24 1.96 -0.71
C VAL A 68 13.07 0.72 -1.03
N TRP A 69 12.52 -0.23 -1.81
CA TRP A 69 13.25 -1.41 -2.26
C TRP A 69 14.51 -1.04 -3.04
N TYR A 70 14.39 -0.13 -4.03
CA TYR A 70 15.51 0.32 -4.85
C TYR A 70 16.62 0.94 -3.98
N ARG A 71 16.25 1.85 -3.07
CA ARG A 71 17.21 2.51 -2.16
C ARG A 71 17.91 1.54 -1.21
N GLN A 72 17.24 0.47 -0.79
CA GLN A 72 17.80 -0.55 0.08
C GLN A 72 18.71 -1.50 -0.69
N SER A 73 18.36 -1.85 -1.93
CA SER A 73 19.15 -2.72 -2.82
C SER A 73 20.47 -2.08 -3.28
N THR A 74 20.52 -0.75 -3.39
CA THR A 74 21.76 -0.02 -3.73
C THR A 74 22.75 0.12 -2.57
N ARG A 75 22.41 -0.33 -1.35
CA ARG A 75 23.35 -0.32 -0.22
C ARG A 75 24.25 -1.54 -0.35
N GLY A 76 25.57 -1.32 -0.31
CA GLY A 76 26.63 -2.33 -0.51
C GLY A 76 26.55 -3.55 0.43
N PRO A 77 27.53 -4.47 0.36
CA PRO A 77 27.45 -5.79 0.98
C PRO A 77 27.04 -5.74 2.45
N GLN A 78 25.95 -6.44 2.78
CA GLN A 78 25.32 -6.42 4.10
C GLN A 78 25.65 -7.68 4.89
N GLU A 79 25.86 -7.52 6.20
CA GLU A 79 26.04 -8.62 7.14
C GLU A 79 24.80 -9.54 7.21
N GLY A 80 24.97 -10.79 7.66
CA GLY A 80 23.96 -11.84 7.56
C GLY A 80 22.57 -11.49 8.13
N SER A 81 22.51 -10.74 9.25
CA SER A 81 21.25 -10.30 9.86
C SER A 81 20.51 -9.25 9.03
N LEU A 82 21.25 -8.35 8.37
CA LEU A 82 20.72 -7.33 7.48
C LEU A 82 20.25 -7.93 6.15
N ARG A 83 20.93 -8.97 5.65
CA ARG A 83 20.52 -9.72 4.45
C ARG A 83 19.16 -10.42 4.64
N PHE A 84 18.89 -10.97 5.82
CA PHE A 84 17.57 -11.51 6.16
C PHE A 84 16.50 -10.42 6.17
N LEU A 85 16.78 -9.27 6.80
CA LEU A 85 15.85 -8.13 6.83
C LEU A 85 15.57 -7.57 5.43
N LEU A 86 16.57 -7.52 4.54
CA LEU A 86 16.37 -7.14 3.15
C LEU A 86 15.42 -8.11 2.43
N TRP A 87 15.67 -9.41 2.55
CA TRP A 87 14.82 -10.44 1.93
C TRP A 87 13.38 -10.37 2.47
N LEU A 88 13.23 -10.24 3.78
CA LEU A 88 11.93 -10.08 4.44
C LEU A 88 11.21 -8.80 4.00
N THR A 89 11.93 -7.69 3.87
CA THR A 89 11.38 -6.42 3.36
C THR A 89 10.90 -6.59 1.93
N GLY A 90 11.64 -7.31 1.08
CA GLY A 90 11.23 -7.63 -0.29
C GLY A 90 9.98 -8.50 -0.35
N ALA A 91 9.94 -9.58 0.44
CA ALA A 91 8.80 -10.48 0.51
C ALA A 91 7.53 -9.75 1.00
N LEU A 92 7.65 -8.96 2.08
CA LEU A 92 6.53 -8.16 2.61
C LEU A 92 6.10 -7.06 1.64
N SER A 93 7.04 -6.45 0.93
CA SER A 93 6.75 -5.46 -0.12
C SER A 93 5.94 -6.07 -1.26
N LEU A 94 6.37 -7.25 -1.73
CA LEU A 94 5.69 -7.97 -2.80
C LEU A 94 4.29 -8.43 -2.37
N LEU A 95 4.17 -8.96 -1.14
CA LEU A 95 2.90 -9.39 -0.56
C LEU A 95 1.94 -8.21 -0.37
N SER A 96 2.44 -7.07 0.12
CA SER A 96 1.65 -5.84 0.29
C SER A 96 1.18 -5.29 -1.06
N ALA A 97 2.06 -5.28 -2.07
CA ALA A 97 1.70 -4.90 -3.43
C ALA A 97 0.61 -5.82 -4.01
N LEU A 98 0.75 -7.12 -3.83
CA LEU A 98 -0.24 -8.10 -4.27
C LEU A 98 -1.58 -7.89 -3.57
N ALA A 99 -1.57 -7.62 -2.26
CA ALA A 99 -2.78 -7.36 -1.49
C ALA A 99 -3.49 -6.08 -1.95
N ILE A 100 -2.75 -4.99 -2.20
CA ILE A 100 -3.30 -3.75 -2.77
C ILE A 100 -3.95 -4.05 -4.14
N VAL A 101 -3.24 -4.75 -5.04
CA VAL A 101 -3.80 -5.11 -6.35
C VAL A 101 -5.06 -5.95 -6.18
N TRP A 102 -5.03 -6.95 -5.31
CA TRP A 102 -6.15 -7.85 -5.06
C TRP A 102 -7.38 -7.11 -4.51
N GLU A 103 -7.19 -6.16 -3.60
CA GLU A 103 -8.26 -5.33 -3.03
C GLU A 103 -8.85 -4.33 -4.02
N THR A 104 -8.06 -3.89 -5.00
CA THR A 104 -8.54 -2.98 -6.05
C THR A 104 -9.40 -3.67 -7.11
N ILE A 105 -9.26 -4.99 -7.31
CA ILE A 105 -10.06 -5.75 -8.27
C ILE A 105 -11.58 -5.63 -7.99
N PRO A 106 -12.09 -5.95 -6.78
CA PRO A 106 -13.52 -5.89 -6.51
C PRO A 106 -14.08 -4.47 -6.61
N VAL A 107 -13.28 -3.43 -6.32
CA VAL A 107 -13.65 -2.01 -6.48
C VAL A 107 -13.96 -1.66 -7.94
N LEU A 108 -13.35 -2.37 -8.90
CA LEU A 108 -13.59 -2.16 -10.32
C LEU A 108 -14.70 -3.05 -10.88
N MET A 109 -14.95 -4.21 -10.26
CA MET A 109 -15.93 -5.19 -10.74
C MET A 109 -17.33 -4.99 -10.15
N VAL A 110 -17.43 -4.48 -8.93
CA VAL A 110 -18.68 -4.42 -8.17
C VAL A 110 -19.01 -2.96 -7.83
N PRO A 111 -20.26 -2.50 -8.05
CA PRO A 111 -20.68 -1.19 -7.58
C PRO A 111 -20.51 -1.08 -6.06
N ALA A 112 -20.00 0.07 -5.61
CA ALA A 112 -19.69 0.35 -4.20
C ALA A 112 -20.87 0.10 -3.26
N CYS A 113 -22.09 0.35 -3.75
CA CYS A 113 -23.34 0.27 -3.00
C CYS A 113 -24.37 -0.48 -3.85
N GLY A 114 -24.97 -1.52 -3.28
CA GLY A 114 -25.98 -2.38 -3.91
C GLY A 114 -26.53 -3.37 -2.91
#